data_AF-A0A822I6X2-F1
#
_entry.id   AF-A0A822I6X2-F1
#
_cell.length_a   1.000
_cell.length_b   1.000
_cell.length_c   1.000
_cell.angle_alpha   90.00
_cell.angle_beta   90.00
_cell.angle_gamma   90.00
#
_symmetry.space_group_name_H-M   'P 1'
#
loop_
_entity.id
_entity.type
_entity.pdbx_description
1 polymer ?
#
loop_
_entity_poly.entity_id
_entity_poly.type
_entity_poly.pdbx_seq_one_letter_code
_entity_poly.pdbx_strand_id
1 'polypeptide(L)' 'MPSEGVVVHDVKVPSNNVEEIMVSFTTVSGDHIPPVRGKP' A
#
# COMPACT_ATOMS: atom_id res chain seq x y z
N MET A 1 -3.93 7.66 11.61
CA MET A 1 -2.72 7.38 10.82
C MET A 1 -1.82 6.48 11.65
N PRO A 2 -1.14 5.48 11.08
CA PRO A 2 -0.11 4.76 11.81
C PRO A 2 0.93 5.78 12.31
N SER A 3 1.09 5.87 13.62
CA SER A 3 1.92 6.90 14.28
C SER A 3 3.42 6.71 14.02
N GLU A 4 3.83 5.51 13.62
CA GLU A 4 5.22 5.07 13.48
C GLU A 4 5.59 4.75 12.01
N GLY A 5 4.73 5.12 11.06
CA GLY A 5 4.88 4.73 9.65
C GLY A 5 4.43 3.29 9.37
N VAL A 6 4.36 2.93 8.09
CA VAL A 6 4.01 1.57 7.66
C VAL A 6 5.05 1.08 6.66
N VAL A 7 5.55 -0.12 6.90
CA VAL A 7 6.36 -0.87 5.95
C VAL A 7 5.52 -2.01 5.40
N VAL A 8 5.36 -2.04 4.09
CA VAL A 8 4.72 -3.16 3.38
C VAL A 8 5.84 -4.02 2.79
N HIS A 9 5.93 -5.28 3.21
CA HIS A 9 6.93 -6.24 2.73
C HIS A 9 6.26 -7.45 2.10
N ASP A 10 7.01 -8.20 1.28
CA ASP A 10 6.60 -9.48 0.68
C ASP A 10 5.28 -9.44 -0.12
N VAL A 11 5.02 -8.35 -0.83
CA VAL A 11 3.85 -8.26 -1.72
C VAL A 11 4.02 -9.24 -2.88
N LYS A 12 3.33 -10.37 -2.81
CA LYS A 12 3.27 -11.35 -3.90
C LYS A 12 2.27 -10.87 -4.95
N VAL A 13 2.79 -10.34 -6.06
CA VAL A 13 1.99 -10.02 -7.23
C VAL A 13 1.97 -11.24 -8.16
N PRO A 14 0.80 -11.71 -8.61
CA PRO A 14 0.71 -12.90 -9.48
C PRO A 14 1.25 -12.65 -10.90
N SER A 15 1.54 -11.40 -11.25
CA SER A 15 2.06 -10.98 -12.55
C SER A 15 3.55 -10.62 -12.44
N ASN A 16 4.32 -11.00 -13.45
CA ASN A 16 5.71 -10.58 -13.62
C ASN A 16 5.84 -9.27 -14.42
N ASN A 17 4.72 -8.76 -14.95
CA ASN A 17 4.64 -7.53 -15.70
C ASN A 17 3.81 -6.52 -14.90
N VAL A 18 4.46 -5.83 -13.97
CA VAL A 18 3.82 -4.88 -13.05
C VAL A 18 4.45 -3.51 -13.26
N GLU A 19 3.65 -2.56 -13.72
CA GLU A 19 4.08 -1.18 -13.96
C GLU A 19 4.01 -0.33 -12.68
N GLU A 20 2.98 -0.52 -11.86
CA GLU A 20 2.73 0.25 -10.64
C GLU A 20 2.02 -0.61 -9.57
N ILE A 21 2.38 -0.40 -8.30
CA ILE A 21 1.67 -0.94 -7.13
C ILE A 21 1.14 0.24 -6.31
N MET A 22 -0.16 0.20 -6.00
CA MET A 22 -0.83 1.21 -5.20
C MET A 22 -1.38 0.59 -3.91
N VAL A 23 -0.96 1.13 -2.76
CA VAL A 23 -1.41 0.67 -1.44
C VAL A 23 -2.25 1.75 -0.79
N SER A 24 -3.50 1.43 -0.46
CA SER A 24 -4.43 2.32 0.26
C SER A 24 -4.69 1.78 1.66
N PHE A 25 -4.69 2.66 2.65
CA PHE A 25 -5.03 2.33 4.02
C PHE A 25 -6.40 2.90 4.36
N THR A 26 -7.22 2.10 5.04
CA THR A 26 -8.49 2.53 5.60
C THR A 26 -8.42 2.34 7.11
N THR A 27 -8.72 3.39 7.87
CA THR A 27 -8.77 3.29 9.33
C THR A 27 -10.03 2.53 9.77
N VAL A 28 -10.07 2.07 11.02
CA VAL A 28 -11.28 1.48 11.61
C VAL A 28 -12.47 2.44 11.66
N SER A 29 -12.23 3.75 11.62
CA SER A 29 -13.24 4.81 11.51
C SER A 29 -13.75 5.03 10.08
N GLY A 30 -13.16 4.36 9.08
CA GLY A 30 -13.53 4.49 7.67
C GLY A 30 -12.79 5.61 6.92
N ASP A 31 -11.79 6.24 7.53
CA ASP A 31 -11.01 7.28 6.88
C ASP A 31 -10.03 6.68 5.89
N HIS A 32 -10.03 7.18 4.66
CA HIS A 32 -9.10 6.79 3.61
C HIS A 32 -7.83 7.63 3.68
N ILE A 33 -6.69 6.96 3.72
CA ILE A 33 -5.38 7.59 3.64
C ILE A 33 -4.96 7.62 2.17
N PRO A 34 -4.35 8.72 1.66
CA PRO A 34 -3.85 8.79 0.31
C PRO A 34 -2.96 7.59 -0.04
N PRO A 35 -3.10 7.02 -1.25
CA PRO A 35 -2.37 5.82 -1.61
C PRO A 35 -0.86 6.07 -1.66
N VAL A 36 -0.10 5.11 -1.16
CA VAL A 36 1.36 5.05 -1.32
C VAL A 36 1.65 4.33 -2.63
N ARG A 37 2.44 4.98 -3.49
CA ARG A 37 2.87 4.42 -4.79
C ARG A 37 4.24 3.79 -4.66
N GLY A 38 4.36 2.56 -5.13
CA GLY A 38 5.61 1.82 -5.22
C GLY A 38 5.84 1.32 -6.64
N LYS A 39 7.11 1.04 -6.93
CA LYS A 39 7.54 0.30 -8.13
C LYS A 39 8.24 -1.00 -7.67
N PRO A 40 8.21 -2.07 -8.48
CA PRO A 40 8.98 -3.28 -8.20
C PRO A 40 10.46 -2.99 -7.95
#